data_AF-A0A3M1F9K3-F1
#
_entry.id   AF-A0A3M1F9K3-F1
#
_cell.length_a   1.000
_cell.length_b   1.000
_cell.length_c   1.000
_cell.angle_alpha   90.00
_cell.angle_beta   90.00
_cell.angle_gamma   90.00
#
_symmetry.space_group_name_H-M   'P 1'
#
loop_
_entity.id
_entity.type
_entity.pdbx_description
1 polymer ?
#
loop_
_entity_poly.entity_id
_entity_poly.type
_entity_poly.pdbx_seq_one_letter_code
_entity_poly.pdbx_strand_id
1 'polypeptide(L)'
;MIVEVLLNQDEFRQLKGELNDVYLFSERVAATPSRVSLRGRNEATKYFLIPRQLRKRLAVFGSVSCQRIDAGEKSIFVYVVDPTKHERRGFVASS
;
A
#
# COMPACT_ATOMS: atom_id res chain seq x y z
N MET A 1 -13.30 -2.48 24.70
CA MET A 1 -13.95 -1.55 23.75
C MET A 1 -14.21 -2.33 22.48
N ILE A 2 -15.48 -2.49 22.11
CA ILE A 2 -15.87 -3.10 20.83
C ILE A 2 -16.18 -1.94 19.88
N VAL A 3 -15.67 -2.00 18.65
CA VAL A 3 -15.93 -1.00 17.62
C VAL A 3 -16.67 -1.71 16.49
N GLU A 4 -17.84 -1.21 16.14
CA GLU A 4 -18.64 -1.70 15.02
C GLU A 4 -18.41 -0.77 13.83
N VAL A 5 -18.14 -1.36 12.66
CA VAL A 5 -17.91 -0.61 11.43
C VAL A 5 -19.08 -0.89 10.49
N LEU A 6 -19.81 0.17 10.16
CA LEU A 6 -20.89 0.11 9.18
C LEU A 6 -20.31 0.34 7.78
N LEU A 7 -20.43 -0.65 6.92
CA LEU A 7 -20.11 -0.55 5.50
C LEU A 7 -21.38 -0.23 4.72
N ASN A 8 -21.32 0.74 3.81
CA ASN A 8 -22.41 0.95 2.88
C ASN A 8 -22.40 -0.13 1.78
N GLN A 9 -23.50 -0.22 1.03
CA GLN A 9 -23.65 -1.27 0.02
C GLN A 9 -22.61 -1.18 -1.10
N ASP A 10 -22.18 0.03 -1.46
CA ASP A 10 -21.20 0.23 -2.53
C ASP A 10 -19.79 -0.17 -2.10
N GLU A 11 -19.38 0.15 -0.87
CA GLU A 11 -18.14 -0.31 -0.26
C GLU A 11 -18.10 -1.83 -0.17
N PHE A 12 -19.19 -2.45 0.29
CA PHE A 12 -19.29 -3.91 0.35
C PHE A 12 -19.14 -4.56 -1.04
N ARG A 13 -19.75 -3.96 -2.08
CA ARG A 13 -19.58 -4.41 -3.46
C ARG A 13 -18.13 -4.24 -3.95
N GLN A 14 -17.46 -3.16 -3.58
CA GLN A 14 -16.05 -2.93 -3.92
C GLN A 14 -15.12 -3.97 -3.29
N LEU A 15 -15.47 -4.46 -2.10
CA LEU A 15 -14.77 -5.56 -1.44
C LEU A 15 -15.00 -6.92 -2.11
N LYS A 16 -15.96 -7.04 -3.04
CA LYS A 16 -16.28 -8.29 -3.76
C LYS A 16 -16.54 -9.49 -2.85
N GLY A 17 -17.02 -9.24 -1.63
CA GLY A 17 -17.24 -10.28 -0.62
C GLY A 17 -16.00 -10.71 0.18
N GLU A 18 -14.83 -10.13 -0.09
CA GLU A 18 -13.60 -10.37 0.68
C GLU A 18 -13.63 -9.52 1.97
N LEU A 19 -14.18 -10.09 3.04
CA LEU A 19 -14.21 -9.50 4.38
C LEU A 19 -13.08 -10.00 5.29
N ASN A 20 -12.10 -10.70 4.72
CA ASN A 20 -10.89 -11.13 5.42
C ASN A 20 -9.85 -10.00 5.39
N ASP A 21 -8.89 -10.03 6.32
CA ASP A 21 -7.74 -9.11 6.34
C ASP A 21 -8.13 -7.61 6.35
N VAL A 22 -9.16 -7.26 7.14
CA VAL A 22 -9.61 -5.87 7.28
C VAL A 22 -8.73 -5.12 8.26
N TYR A 23 -8.09 -4.05 7.79
CA TYR A 23 -7.25 -3.17 8.61
C TYR A 23 -7.87 -1.77 8.70
N LEU A 24 -8.00 -1.26 9.92
CA LEU A 24 -8.45 0.11 10.19
C LEU A 24 -7.26 1.00 10.53
N PHE A 25 -7.20 2.17 9.90
CA PHE A 25 -6.20 3.19 10.20
C PHE A 25 -6.84 4.57 10.31
N SER A 26 -6.17 5.49 11.00
CA SER A 26 -6.62 6.87 11.18
C SER A 26 -5.52 7.84 10.76
N GLU A 27 -5.89 8.82 9.94
CA GLU A 27 -4.98 9.90 9.53
C GLU A 27 -4.43 10.70 10.73
N ARG A 28 -5.17 10.76 11.84
CA ARG A 28 -4.78 11.54 13.03
C ARG A 28 -3.58 10.94 13.77
N VAL A 29 -3.30 9.66 13.55
CA VAL A 29 -2.22 8.92 14.22
C VAL A 29 -0.99 8.81 13.32
N ALA A 30 -0.98 9.45 12.14
CA ALA A 30 0.17 9.45 11.24
C ALA A 30 1.36 10.24 11.86
N ALA A 31 2.15 9.55 12.69
CA ALA A 31 3.19 10.17 13.51
C ALA A 31 4.55 10.33 12.79
N THR A 32 4.80 9.53 11.74
CA THR A 32 6.08 9.55 11.04
C THR A 32 5.96 10.27 9.70
N PRO A 33 6.47 11.50 9.56
CA PRO A 33 6.47 12.18 8.27
C PRO A 33 7.38 11.45 7.28
N SER A 34 6.88 11.27 6.06
CA SER A 34 7.64 10.84 4.91
C SER A 34 7.87 12.04 3.98
N ARG A 35 8.82 11.90 3.05
CA ARG A 35 9.10 12.92 2.02
C ARG A 35 8.74 12.37 0.66
N VAL A 36 8.27 13.25 -0.21
CA VAL A 36 8.17 12.97 -1.65
C VAL A 36 9.48 13.40 -2.30
N SER A 37 10.10 12.51 -3.07
CA SER A 37 11.25 12.82 -3.91
C SER A 37 10.82 12.85 -5.37
N LEU A 38 11.28 13.86 -6.08
CA LEU A 38 11.00 14.06 -7.49
C LEU A 38 12.26 13.71 -8.30
N ARG A 39 12.08 13.00 -9.42
CA ARG A 39 13.16 12.57 -10.30
C ARG A 39 12.73 12.66 -11.77
N GLY A 40 13.73 12.74 -12.66
CA GLY A 40 13.55 12.75 -14.11
C GLY A 40 13.33 14.16 -14.67
N ARG A 41 13.28 14.25 -16.01
CA ARG A 41 12.99 15.50 -16.71
C ARG A 41 11.58 15.96 -16.31
N ASN A 42 11.46 17.21 -15.86
CA ASN A 42 10.21 17.81 -15.39
C ASN A 42 9.54 17.07 -14.23
N GLU A 43 10.30 16.38 -13.38
CA GLU A 43 9.77 15.75 -12.16
C GLU A 43 8.65 14.72 -12.43
N ALA A 44 8.67 14.11 -13.62
CA ALA A 44 7.64 13.19 -14.07
C ALA A 44 7.45 11.99 -13.13
N THR A 45 8.49 11.62 -12.36
CA THR A 45 8.41 10.54 -11.38
C THR A 45 8.47 11.05 -9.96
N LYS A 46 7.41 10.73 -9.18
CA LYS A 46 7.29 11.02 -7.75
C LYS A 46 7.48 9.75 -6.93
N TYR A 47 8.32 9.82 -5.91
CA TYR A 47 8.63 8.70 -5.01
C TYR A 47 8.22 9.05 -3.58
N PHE A 48 7.39 8.21 -2.95
CA PHE A 48 7.18 8.25 -1.50
C PHE A 48 8.36 7.57 -0.81
N LEU A 49 9.14 8.33 -0.04
CA LEU A 49 10.30 7.78 0.63
C LEU A 49 9.91 7.08 1.92
N ILE A 50 10.09 5.77 2.00
CA ILE A 50 9.88 5.02 3.25
C ILE A 50 10.79 5.61 4.35
N PRO A 51 10.24 6.09 5.48
CA PRO A 51 11.02 6.66 6.58
C PRO A 51 12.09 5.68 7.05
N ARG A 52 13.30 6.18 7.35
CA ARG A 52 14.47 5.34 7.67
C ARG A 52 14.19 4.31 8.78
N GLN A 53 13.44 4.71 9.80
CA GLN A 53 13.06 3.84 10.92
C GLN A 53 12.17 2.67 10.53
N LEU A 54 11.38 2.82 9.46
CA LEU A 54 10.47 1.79 8.95
C LEU A 54 11.11 0.89 7.88
N ARG A 55 12.35 1.18 7.46
CA ARG A 55 13.06 0.36 6.45
C ARG A 55 13.60 -0.95 7.01
N LYS A 56 13.82 -1.04 8.33
CA LYS A 56 14.35 -2.25 8.94
C LYS A 56 13.36 -3.40 8.70
N ARG A 57 13.85 -4.52 8.16
CA ARG A 57 13.06 -5.73 7.83
C ARG A 57 12.09 -5.58 6.67
N LEU A 58 12.10 -4.46 5.94
CA LEU A 58 11.31 -4.31 4.73
C LEU A 58 12.12 -4.78 3.52
N ALA A 59 12.03 -6.08 3.25
CA ALA A 59 12.53 -6.68 2.02
C ALA A 59 11.50 -6.43 0.91
N VAL A 60 11.74 -5.45 0.04
CA VAL A 60 10.86 -5.19 -1.11
C VAL A 60 11.40 -5.99 -2.30
N PHE A 61 11.09 -7.28 -2.32
CA PHE A 61 11.34 -8.14 -3.47
C PHE A 61 9.99 -8.60 -4.01
N GLY A 62 9.68 -8.30 -5.27
CA GLY A 62 8.40 -8.66 -5.89
C GLY A 62 7.47 -7.47 -6.17
N SER A 63 6.23 -7.78 -6.52
CA SER A 63 5.22 -6.78 -6.89
C SER A 63 4.65 -6.10 -5.63
N VAL A 64 4.44 -4.79 -5.74
CA VAL A 64 3.77 -3.98 -4.71
C VAL A 64 2.40 -3.61 -5.23
N SER A 65 1.37 -3.83 -4.43
CA SER A 65 0.01 -3.35 -4.74
C SER A 65 -0.18 -1.96 -4.16
N CYS A 66 -0.88 -1.10 -4.89
CA CYS A 66 -1.19 0.26 -4.48
C CYS A 66 -2.67 0.55 -4.70
N GLN A 67 -3.30 1.17 -3.71
CA GLN A 67 -4.62 1.76 -3.85
C GLN A 67 -4.50 3.26 -3.58
N ARG A 68 -5.14 4.07 -4.43
CA ARG A 68 -5.35 5.49 -4.19
C ARG A 68 -6.78 5.70 -3.72
N ILE A 69 -6.93 6.48 -2.65
CA ILE A 69 -8.21 6.90 -2.09
C ILE A 69 -8.21 8.43 -2.09
N ASP A 70 -9.18 9.03 -2.76
CA ASP A 70 -9.37 10.47 -2.74
C ASP A 70 -10.38 10.85 -1.64
N ALA A 71 -9.94 11.67 -0.69
CA ALA A 71 -10.68 12.06 0.51
C ALA A 71 -10.77 13.59 0.57
N GLY A 72 -11.62 14.17 -0.27
CA GLY A 72 -11.78 15.61 -0.41
C GLY A 72 -10.50 16.28 -0.93
N GLU A 73 -9.87 17.12 -0.12
CA GLU A 73 -8.63 17.83 -0.47
C GLU A 73 -7.36 16.97 -0.34
N LYS A 74 -7.50 15.73 0.12
CA LYS A 74 -6.38 14.82 0.37
C LYS A 74 -6.42 13.62 -0.59
N SER A 75 -5.25 13.17 -1.02
CA SER A 75 -5.09 11.86 -1.65
C SER A 75 -4.29 10.95 -0.72
N ILE A 76 -4.86 9.79 -0.40
CA ILE A 76 -4.26 8.76 0.43
C ILE A 76 -3.79 7.64 -0.50
N PHE A 77 -2.55 7.19 -0.32
CA PHE A 77 -1.99 6.05 -1.04
C PHE A 77 -1.69 4.93 -0.06
N VAL A 78 -2.32 3.77 -0.26
CA VAL A 78 -2.12 2.56 0.55
C VAL A 78 -1.28 1.59 -0.27
N TYR A 79 -0.08 1.30 0.22
CA TYR A 79 0.82 0.32 -0.39
C TYR A 79 0.83 -0.96 0.43
N VAL A 80 0.62 -2.10 -0.23
CA VAL A 80 0.75 -3.42 0.36
C VAL A 80 2.01 -4.06 -0.20
N VAL A 81 2.96 -4.35 0.69
CA VAL A 81 4.23 -5.02 0.37
C VAL A 81 4.20 -6.40 0.98
N ASP A 82 4.34 -7.43 0.15
CA ASP A 82 4.50 -8.82 0.60
C ASP A 82 5.99 -9.19 0.53
N PRO A 83 6.70 -9.24 1.68
CA PRO A 83 8.13 -9.54 1.69
C PRO A 83 8.46 -11.00 1.39
N THR A 84 7.44 -11.88 1.27
CA THR A 84 7.61 -13.32 1.10
C THR A 84 7.33 -13.80 -0.33
N LYS A 85 6.66 -12.98 -1.16
CA LYS A 85 6.43 -13.27 -2.58
C LYS A 85 7.69 -13.06 -3.41
N HIS A 86 8.57 -14.04 -3.39
CA HIS A 86 9.57 -14.21 -4.44
C HIS A 86 8.89 -14.56 -5.77
N GLU A 87 9.12 -13.77 -6.82
CA GLU A 87 8.95 -14.27 -8.19
C GLU A 87 9.94 -15.44 -8.37
N ARG A 88 9.42 -16.68 -8.36
CA ARG A 88 10.13 -17.81 -8.95
C ARG A 88 10.21 -17.54 -10.46
N ARG A 89 11.24 -16.82 -10.92
CA ARG A 89 11.59 -16.79 -12.34
C ARG A 89 11.81 -18.24 -12.78
N GLY A 90 11.06 -18.63 -13.81
CA GLY A 90 10.88 -20.01 -14.24
C GLY A 90 12.18 -20.78 -14.44
N PHE A 91 12.18 -22.01 -13.94
CA PHE A 91 13.02 -23.08 -14.43
C PHE A 91 12.53 -23.41 -15.84
N VAL A 92 13.23 -22.95 -16.88
CA VAL A 92 13.05 -23.49 -18.23
C VAL A 92 13.86 -24.78 -18.24
N ALA A 93 13.17 -25.91 -18.08
CA ALA A 93 13.76 -27.21 -18.38
C ALA A 93 13.93 -27.30 -19.90
N SER A 94 15.19 -27.31 -20.34
CA SER A 94 15.57 -27.74 -21.68
C SER A 94 15.06 -29.17 -21.89
N SER A 95 14.35 -29.40 -22.99
CA SER A 95 14.12 -30.73 -23.58
C SER A 95 14.65 -30.72 -24.99
#